data_AF-A0A2T6LPT2-F1
#
_entry.id   AF-A0A2T6LPT2-F1
#
_cell.length_a   1.000
_cell.length_b   1.000
_cell.length_c   1.000
_cell.angle_alpha   90.00
_cell.angle_beta   90.00
_cell.angle_gamma   90.00
#
_symmetry.space_group_name_H-M   'P 1'
#
loop_
_entity.id
_entity.type
_entity.pdbx_description
1 polymer ?
#
loop_
_entity_poly.entity_id
_entity_poly.type
_entity_poly.pdbx_seq_one_letter_code
_entity_poly.pdbx_strand_id
1 'polypeptide(L)'
;MPSLSRGRQAARALDGHAGLRDALFEIANERGHWAGIPMPLDGERLIIEPTFPHAEALMGMGKQPDSADDEGWRLRNQWYSRHHRCDILIMEKNGKIDWGKLPAFHHISHDLSTLGCSEAWGIEQEGRAIDLLGKLLRHRQFKQYLMTGMFLETSKRSGVTYLFRRLKPTVALRPGRTDRERMRILCALCMHPIAYYAGSWAGAMCPTDDVIAHLSLMRGDEAMFWRRSNQHPPYRPEAGL
;
A
#
# COMPACT_ATOMS: atom_id res chain seq x y z
N MET A 1 -18.98 28.74 -0.14
CA MET A 1 -18.71 27.28 -0.05
C MET A 1 -19.77 26.54 -0.86
N PRO A 2 -19.42 25.59 -1.74
CA PRO A 2 -20.43 24.78 -2.43
C PRO A 2 -21.14 23.92 -1.38
N SER A 3 -22.48 23.93 -1.35
CA SER A 3 -23.24 23.09 -0.42
C SER A 3 -22.95 21.63 -0.72
N LEU A 4 -22.35 20.91 0.22
CA LEU A 4 -22.22 19.46 0.14
C LEU A 4 -23.62 18.85 -0.02
N SER A 5 -23.78 17.88 -0.93
CA SER A 5 -25.06 17.18 -1.07
C SER A 5 -25.45 16.54 0.27
N ARG A 6 -26.76 16.44 0.55
CA ARG A 6 -27.26 15.85 1.82
C ARG A 6 -26.64 14.48 2.13
N GLY A 7 -26.38 13.66 1.11
CA GLY A 7 -25.72 12.36 1.28
C GLY A 7 -24.26 12.45 1.75
N ARG A 8 -23.49 13.43 1.26
CA ARG A 8 -22.10 13.67 1.73
C ARG A 8 -22.06 14.20 3.15
N GLN A 9 -22.99 15.09 3.52
CA GLN A 9 -23.10 15.57 4.89
C GLN A 9 -23.43 14.43 5.87
N ALA A 10 -24.33 13.52 5.48
CA ALA A 10 -24.70 12.36 6.29
C ALA A 10 -23.53 11.36 6.44
N ALA A 11 -22.80 11.05 5.36
CA ALA A 11 -21.63 10.17 5.42
C ALA A 11 -20.54 10.74 6.35
N ARG A 12 -20.25 12.04 6.22
CA ARG A 12 -19.26 12.73 7.07
C ARG A 12 -19.66 12.76 8.55
N ALA A 13 -20.95 12.87 8.86
CA ALA A 13 -21.43 12.89 10.24
C ALA A 13 -21.30 11.54 10.96
N LEU A 14 -21.20 10.44 10.21
CA LEU A 14 -21.06 9.08 10.73
C LEU A 14 -19.60 8.62 10.81
N ASP A 15 -18.67 9.39 10.25
CA ASP A 15 -17.24 9.09 10.18
C ASP A 15 -16.51 9.73 11.37
N GLY A 16 -16.17 8.92 12.37
CA GLY A 16 -15.55 9.37 13.62
C GLY A 16 -14.19 10.07 13.45
N HIS A 17 -13.54 9.87 12.30
CA HIS A 17 -12.23 10.41 11.98
C HIS A 17 -12.27 11.62 11.04
N ALA A 18 -13.46 12.02 10.57
CA ALA A 18 -13.62 13.15 9.65
C ALA A 18 -13.02 14.46 10.18
N GLY A 19 -13.30 14.81 11.44
CA GLY A 19 -12.78 16.05 12.04
C GLY A 19 -11.25 16.09 12.09
N LEU A 20 -10.60 14.96 12.37
CA LEU A 20 -9.14 14.87 12.38
C LEU A 20 -8.57 15.02 10.96
N ARG A 21 -9.15 14.36 9.95
CA ARG A 21 -8.70 14.49 8.56
C ARG A 21 -8.85 15.93 8.05
N ASP A 22 -9.94 16.61 8.41
CA ASP A 22 -10.16 18.00 8.04
C ASP A 22 -9.13 18.93 8.69
N ALA A 23 -8.85 18.75 9.98
CA ALA A 23 -7.82 19.53 10.68
C ALA A 23 -6.43 19.33 10.05
N LEU A 24 -6.06 18.08 9.74
CA LEU A 24 -4.80 17.77 9.06
C LEU A 24 -4.73 18.42 7.67
N PHE A 25 -5.84 18.45 6.93
CA PHE A 25 -5.93 19.10 5.63
C PHE A 25 -5.78 20.63 5.74
N GLU A 26 -6.41 21.26 6.73
CA GLU A 26 -6.28 22.70 6.98
C GLU A 26 -4.83 23.07 7.32
N ILE A 27 -4.20 22.33 8.24
CA ILE A 27 -2.80 22.53 8.62
C ILE A 27 -1.88 22.35 7.40
N ALA A 28 -2.13 21.33 6.57
CA ALA A 28 -1.35 21.09 5.36
C ALA A 28 -1.43 22.27 4.39
N ASN A 29 -2.62 22.85 4.19
CA ASN A 29 -2.81 24.01 3.32
C ASN A 29 -2.14 25.26 3.88
N GLU A 30 -2.28 25.54 5.17
CA GLU A 30 -1.63 26.67 5.83
C GLU A 30 -0.10 26.62 5.69
N ARG A 31 0.46 25.41 5.73
CA ARG A 31 1.91 25.16 5.59
C ARG A 31 2.37 24.99 4.15
N GLY A 32 1.47 25.05 3.16
CA GLY A 32 1.80 24.86 1.76
C GLY A 32 2.30 23.45 1.41
N HIS A 33 1.90 22.43 2.18
CA HIS A 33 2.24 21.05 1.90
C HIS A 33 1.48 20.56 0.66
N TRP A 34 2.21 20.11 -0.36
CA TRP A 34 1.62 19.68 -1.63
C TRP A 34 0.88 18.33 -1.57
N ALA A 35 1.14 17.51 -0.54
CA ALA A 35 0.69 16.12 -0.47
C ALA A 35 -0.29 15.82 0.69
N GLY A 36 -0.76 16.85 1.42
CA GLY A 36 -1.49 16.67 2.67
C GLY A 36 -0.57 16.19 3.82
N ILE A 37 -1.14 15.88 4.99
CA ILE A 37 -0.41 15.27 6.11
C ILE A 37 -0.96 13.84 6.33
N PRO A 38 -0.11 12.79 6.31
CA PRO A 38 -0.54 11.43 6.63
C PRO A 38 -1.24 11.33 7.99
N MET A 39 -2.38 10.65 8.03
CA MET A 39 -3.16 10.49 9.25
C MET A 39 -2.58 9.38 10.14
N PRO A 40 -2.14 9.66 11.37
CA PRO A 40 -1.80 8.60 12.31
C PRO A 40 -3.08 7.84 12.72
N LEU A 41 -2.99 6.51 12.80
CA LEU A 41 -4.05 5.65 13.30
C LEU A 41 -3.58 5.00 14.59
N ASP A 42 -4.47 4.88 15.58
CA ASP A 42 -4.12 4.22 16.83
C ASP A 42 -3.85 2.73 16.60
N GLY A 43 -2.80 2.22 17.23
CA GLY A 43 -2.33 0.84 17.07
C GLY A 43 -1.63 0.50 15.76
N GLU A 44 -1.61 1.40 14.77
CA GLU A 44 -0.98 1.15 13.47
C GLU A 44 0.34 1.91 13.31
N ARG A 45 1.36 1.22 12.79
CA ARG A 45 2.68 1.82 12.60
C ARG A 45 2.76 2.53 11.25
N LEU A 46 2.66 3.85 11.28
CA LEU A 46 2.85 4.71 10.10
C LEU A 46 4.34 4.91 9.79
N ILE A 47 4.74 4.65 8.54
CA ILE A 47 6.08 4.89 8.00
C ILE A 47 5.98 5.96 6.93
N ILE A 48 6.73 7.05 7.10
CA ILE A 48 6.68 8.22 6.23
C ILE A 48 7.97 8.30 5.41
N GLU A 49 7.85 8.75 4.16
CA GLU A 49 8.99 8.97 3.29
C GLU A 49 9.97 9.96 3.95
N PRO A 50 11.28 9.63 4.06
CA PRO A 50 12.21 10.41 4.90
C PRO A 50 12.41 11.88 4.48
N THR A 51 12.19 12.21 3.22
CA THR A 51 12.31 13.58 2.69
C THR A 51 11.00 14.37 2.82
N PHE A 52 9.94 13.77 3.33
CA PHE A 52 8.69 14.45 3.63
C PHE A 52 8.87 15.49 4.75
N PRO A 53 8.32 16.71 4.60
CA PRO A 53 8.43 17.75 5.64
C PRO A 53 7.95 17.26 7.01
N HIS A 54 8.79 17.37 8.03
CA HIS A 54 8.53 16.92 9.41
C HIS A 54 8.28 15.41 9.57
N ALA A 55 8.80 14.57 8.67
CA ALA A 55 8.68 13.11 8.75
C ALA A 55 9.05 12.56 10.14
N GLU A 56 10.14 13.05 10.75
CA GLU A 56 10.61 12.59 12.07
C GLU A 56 9.58 12.84 13.18
N ALA A 57 8.95 14.02 13.19
CA ALA A 57 7.94 14.37 14.19
C ALA A 57 6.65 13.56 14.01
N LEU A 58 6.25 13.30 12.76
CA LEU A 58 5.04 12.55 12.44
C LEU A 58 5.20 11.03 12.65
N MET A 59 6.39 10.47 12.38
CA MET A 59 6.68 9.05 12.67
C MET A 59 6.72 8.73 14.18
N GLY A 60 6.92 9.74 15.03
CA GLY A 60 6.88 9.58 16.49
C GLY A 60 5.46 9.45 17.05
N MET A 61 4.43 9.86 16.30
CA MET A 61 3.03 9.79 16.71
C MET A 61 2.47 8.39 16.37
N GLY A 62 1.98 7.66 17.36
CA GLY A 62 1.45 6.30 17.17
C GLY A 62 2.49 5.18 17.29
N LYS A 63 3.72 5.48 17.72
CA LYS A 63 4.69 4.46 18.08
C LYS A 63 4.15 3.69 19.30
N GLN A 64 3.61 2.49 19.09
CA GLN A 64 3.33 1.59 20.20
C GLN A 64 4.63 1.38 20.98
N PRO A 65 4.60 1.41 22.34
CA PRO A 65 5.72 0.94 23.11
C PRO A 65 6.02 -0.49 22.64
N ASP A 66 7.31 -0.82 22.46
CA ASP A 66 7.73 -2.18 22.07
C ASP A 66 6.91 -3.16 22.90
N SER A 67 6.14 -4.03 22.24
CA SER A 67 5.25 -4.97 22.92
C SER A 67 6.09 -5.77 23.90
N ALA A 68 5.98 -5.42 25.17
CA ALA A 68 6.67 -6.04 26.27
C ALA A 68 5.96 -7.37 26.56
N ASP A 69 6.15 -8.35 25.68
CA ASP A 69 5.75 -9.75 25.89
C ASP A 69 6.51 -10.65 24.90
N ASP A 70 7.82 -10.47 24.80
CA ASP A 70 8.69 -11.57 24.39
C ASP A 70 9.31 -12.12 25.67
N GLU A 71 9.21 -13.42 25.89
CA GLU A 71 9.69 -14.14 27.09
C GLU A 71 11.22 -14.07 27.30
N GLY A 72 11.91 -12.99 26.91
CA GLY A 72 13.36 -12.86 26.86
C GLY A 72 14.00 -13.47 25.61
N TRP A 73 13.20 -13.90 24.62
CA TRP A 73 13.70 -14.32 23.31
C TRP A 73 13.93 -13.09 22.42
N ARG A 74 15.11 -12.99 21.83
CA ARG A 74 15.50 -11.94 20.89
C ARG A 74 15.69 -12.55 19.51
N LEU A 75 15.05 -11.99 18.49
CA LEU A 75 15.32 -12.35 17.10
C LEU A 75 16.75 -11.93 16.71
N ARG A 76 17.56 -12.91 16.29
CA ARG A 76 18.95 -12.71 15.84
C ARG A 76 19.05 -12.65 14.32
N ASN A 77 18.29 -13.48 13.62
CA ASN A 77 18.27 -13.51 12.16
C ASN A 77 16.94 -14.07 11.63
N GLN A 78 16.57 -13.70 10.41
CA GLN A 78 15.39 -14.19 9.71
C GLN A 78 15.69 -14.31 8.22
N TRP A 79 15.32 -15.44 7.61
CA TRP A 79 15.36 -15.58 6.16
C TRP A 79 14.24 -16.48 5.65
N TYR A 80 13.83 -16.26 4.40
CA TYR A 80 12.84 -17.10 3.75
C TYR A 80 13.45 -18.40 3.23
N SER A 81 12.88 -19.55 3.64
CA SER A 81 13.21 -20.85 3.07
C SER A 81 12.27 -21.21 1.94
N ARG A 82 12.78 -21.32 0.71
CA ARG A 82 11.98 -21.78 -0.45
C ARG A 82 11.49 -23.23 -0.29
N HIS A 83 12.28 -24.06 0.39
CA HIS A 83 11.94 -25.46 0.64
C HIS A 83 10.77 -25.58 1.63
N HIS A 84 10.79 -24.80 2.72
CA HIS A 84 9.72 -24.80 3.72
C HIS A 84 8.58 -23.82 3.44
N ARG A 85 8.77 -22.90 2.48
CA ARG A 85 7.84 -21.83 2.11
C ARG A 85 7.40 -20.97 3.31
N CYS A 86 8.36 -20.70 4.19
CA CYS A 86 8.15 -19.94 5.41
C CYS A 86 9.42 -19.19 5.78
N ASP A 87 9.29 -18.24 6.69
CA ASP A 87 10.45 -17.60 7.29
C ASP A 87 11.04 -18.50 8.39
N ILE A 88 12.35 -18.69 8.33
CA ILE A 88 13.12 -19.34 9.36
C ILE A 88 13.67 -18.26 10.28
N LEU A 89 13.33 -18.36 11.56
CA LEU A 89 13.76 -17.44 12.60
C LEU A 89 14.88 -18.07 13.40
N ILE A 90 15.91 -17.29 13.74
CA ILE A 90 16.93 -17.66 14.72
C ILE A 90 16.74 -16.74 15.91
N MET A 91 16.47 -17.32 17.08
CA MET A 91 16.14 -16.62 18.30
C MET A 91 17.18 -16.92 19.38
N GLU A 92 17.45 -15.96 20.24
CA GLU A 92 18.41 -16.07 21.34
C GLU A 92 17.77 -15.69 22.67
N LYS A 93 17.95 -16.51 23.70
CA LYS A 93 17.54 -16.21 25.08
C LYS A 93 18.62 -16.67 26.04
N ASN A 94 19.15 -15.75 26.84
CA ASN A 94 20.19 -16.04 27.85
C ASN A 94 21.39 -16.83 27.27
N GLY A 95 21.85 -16.47 26.06
CA GLY A 95 22.95 -17.15 25.36
C GLY A 95 22.59 -18.49 24.70
N LYS A 96 21.36 -19.00 24.89
CA LYS A 96 20.84 -20.16 24.16
C LYS A 96 20.27 -19.71 22.81
N ILE A 97 20.72 -20.35 21.74
CA ILE A 97 20.18 -20.15 20.39
C ILE A 97 19.15 -21.24 20.10
N ASP A 98 18.01 -20.83 19.56
CA ASP A 98 16.96 -21.72 19.05
C ASP A 98 16.47 -21.22 17.68
N TRP A 99 15.66 -22.03 17.00
CA TRP A 99 15.12 -21.68 15.70
C TRP A 99 13.64 -22.04 15.56
N GLY A 100 12.93 -21.25 14.76
CA GLY A 100 11.50 -21.40 14.55
C GLY A 100 11.12 -21.30 13.07
N LYS A 101 9.91 -21.74 12.75
CA LYS A 101 9.27 -21.52 11.45
C LYS A 101 8.11 -20.57 11.64
N LEU A 102 8.11 -19.47 10.89
CA LEU A 102 6.98 -18.56 10.79
C LEU A 102 6.29 -18.78 9.45
N PRO A 103 5.12 -19.46 9.42
CA PRO A 103 4.37 -19.72 8.20
C PRO A 103 4.09 -18.41 7.44
N ALA A 104 4.46 -18.35 6.15
CA ALA A 104 4.28 -17.18 5.30
C ALA A 104 3.37 -17.50 4.09
N PHE A 105 2.38 -18.36 4.30
CA PHE A 105 1.65 -19.00 3.19
C PHE A 105 0.49 -18.18 2.63
N HIS A 106 -0.09 -17.28 3.42
CA HIS A 106 -1.25 -16.50 3.02
C HIS A 106 -1.08 -15.04 3.39
N HIS A 107 -1.77 -14.19 2.65
CA HIS A 107 -1.69 -12.74 2.83
C HIS A 107 -2.91 -12.17 3.59
N ILE A 108 -3.71 -13.02 4.24
CA ILE A 108 -4.93 -12.58 4.97
C ILE A 108 -4.60 -11.61 6.11
N SER A 109 -3.46 -11.75 6.79
CA SER A 109 -3.05 -10.81 7.84
C SER A 109 -2.82 -9.42 7.27
N HIS A 110 -2.26 -9.31 6.05
CA HIS A 110 -2.14 -8.03 5.35
C HIS A 110 -3.51 -7.50 4.92
N ASP A 111 -4.44 -8.35 4.49
CA ASP A 111 -5.82 -7.93 4.15
C ASP A 111 -6.53 -7.34 5.37
N LEU A 112 -6.47 -8.04 6.51
CA LEU A 112 -7.10 -7.60 7.76
C LEU A 112 -6.47 -6.30 8.28
N SER A 113 -5.14 -6.18 8.23
CA SER A 113 -4.45 -4.94 8.63
C SER A 113 -4.81 -3.78 7.69
N THR A 114 -4.87 -4.04 6.37
CA THR A 114 -5.27 -3.04 5.38
C THR A 114 -6.72 -2.60 5.57
N LEU A 115 -7.60 -3.52 5.96
CA LEU A 115 -9.00 -3.21 6.30
C LEU A 115 -9.07 -2.32 7.55
N GLY A 116 -8.29 -2.62 8.60
CA GLY A 116 -8.19 -1.78 9.80
C GLY A 116 -7.68 -0.36 9.49
N CYS A 117 -6.77 -0.23 8.53
CA CYS A 117 -6.25 1.06 8.08
C CYS A 117 -7.25 1.89 7.25
N SER A 118 -8.44 1.37 6.93
CA SER A 118 -9.39 2.08 6.06
C SER A 118 -9.95 3.38 6.64
N GLU A 119 -9.90 3.53 7.96
CA GLU A 119 -10.24 4.76 8.69
C GLU A 119 -9.39 5.97 8.27
N ALA A 120 -8.20 5.74 7.71
CA ALA A 120 -7.33 6.80 7.20
C ALA A 120 -7.93 7.54 6.00
N TRP A 121 -8.89 6.93 5.28
CA TRP A 121 -9.37 7.45 4.00
C TRP A 121 -10.82 7.91 4.11
N GLY A 122 -11.11 9.11 3.59
CA GLY A 122 -12.49 9.55 3.42
C GLY A 122 -13.09 9.05 2.11
N ILE A 123 -14.40 8.77 2.14
CA ILE A 123 -15.16 8.30 0.97
C ILE A 123 -15.18 9.36 -0.15
N GLU A 124 -15.20 10.65 0.21
CA GLU A 124 -15.16 11.75 -0.75
C GLU A 124 -13.85 11.82 -1.53
N GLN A 125 -12.72 11.56 -0.86
CA GLN A 125 -11.39 11.51 -1.46
C GLN A 125 -11.33 10.36 -2.47
N GLU A 126 -11.75 9.16 -2.06
CA GLU A 126 -11.81 8.00 -2.95
C GLU A 126 -12.74 8.24 -4.16
N GLY A 127 -13.89 8.88 -3.96
CA GLY A 127 -14.79 9.24 -5.05
C GLY A 127 -14.14 10.17 -6.08
N ARG A 128 -13.38 11.18 -5.64
CA ARG A 128 -12.64 12.09 -6.54
C ARG A 128 -11.53 11.35 -7.28
N ALA A 129 -10.83 10.44 -6.62
CA ALA A 129 -9.78 9.64 -7.23
C ALA A 129 -10.35 8.68 -8.29
N ILE A 130 -11.50 8.05 -8.04
CA ILE A 130 -12.22 7.23 -9.02
C ILE A 130 -12.62 8.05 -10.25
N ASP A 131 -13.15 9.26 -10.06
CA ASP A 131 -13.50 10.17 -11.16
C ASP A 131 -12.28 10.57 -11.99
N LEU A 132 -11.15 10.84 -11.33
CA LEU A 132 -9.89 11.14 -12.00
C LEU A 132 -9.38 9.94 -12.80
N LEU A 133 -9.34 8.75 -12.19
CA LEU A 133 -8.90 7.53 -12.86
C LEU A 133 -9.79 7.22 -14.08
N GLY A 134 -11.10 7.45 -13.99
CA GLY A 134 -12.03 7.29 -15.12
C GLY A 134 -11.69 8.17 -16.33
N LYS A 135 -11.10 9.36 -16.11
CA LYS A 135 -10.61 10.24 -17.18
C LYS A 135 -9.28 9.77 -17.78
N LEU A 136 -8.48 9.01 -17.03
CA LEU A 136 -7.16 8.52 -17.44
C LEU A 136 -7.20 7.17 -18.17
N LEU A 137 -8.28 6.41 -18.00
CA LEU A 137 -8.43 5.04 -18.51
C LEU A 137 -9.37 4.97 -19.72
N ARG A 138 -9.17 3.94 -20.55
CA ARG A 138 -10.17 3.57 -21.56
C ARG A 138 -11.42 3.01 -20.87
N HIS A 139 -12.59 3.16 -21.51
CA HIS A 139 -13.85 2.65 -20.97
C HIS A 139 -13.79 1.19 -20.47
N ARG A 140 -13.15 0.30 -21.25
CA ARG A 140 -12.98 -1.12 -20.85
C ARG A 140 -12.12 -1.29 -19.60
N GLN A 141 -10.99 -0.57 -19.49
CA GLN A 141 -10.10 -0.65 -18.32
C GLN A 141 -10.80 -0.08 -17.08
N PHE A 142 -11.52 1.03 -17.24
CA PHE A 142 -12.27 1.63 -16.15
C PHE A 142 -13.41 0.71 -15.67
N LYS A 143 -14.15 0.07 -16.58
CA LYS A 143 -15.13 -0.96 -16.23
C LYS A 143 -14.49 -2.11 -15.46
N GLN A 144 -13.33 -2.61 -15.88
CA GLN A 144 -12.62 -3.66 -15.15
C GLN A 144 -12.27 -3.19 -13.73
N TYR A 145 -11.72 -1.99 -13.60
CA TYR A 145 -11.36 -1.43 -12.31
C TYR A 145 -12.56 -1.29 -11.35
N LEU A 146 -13.70 -0.78 -11.82
CA LEU A 146 -14.90 -0.65 -10.98
C LEU A 146 -15.45 -2.00 -10.53
N MET A 147 -15.39 -3.02 -11.39
CA MET A 147 -15.99 -4.32 -11.11
C MET A 147 -15.08 -5.25 -10.29
N THR A 148 -13.76 -5.12 -10.43
CA THR A 148 -12.80 -6.09 -9.86
C THR A 148 -11.68 -5.43 -9.06
N GLY A 149 -11.64 -4.10 -8.99
CA GLY A 149 -10.54 -3.35 -8.37
C GLY A 149 -9.24 -3.39 -9.18
N MET A 150 -9.24 -3.90 -10.42
CA MET A 150 -8.02 -4.07 -11.20
C MET A 150 -8.20 -3.94 -12.71
N PHE A 151 -7.12 -3.57 -13.40
CA PHE A 151 -7.07 -3.51 -14.86
C PHE A 151 -5.65 -3.78 -15.39
N LEU A 152 -5.56 -4.14 -16.67
CA LEU A 152 -4.29 -4.38 -17.36
C LEU A 152 -3.87 -3.19 -18.22
N GLU A 153 -2.56 -2.94 -18.29
CA GLU A 153 -1.96 -2.05 -19.27
C GLU A 153 -0.57 -2.53 -19.67
N THR A 154 -0.29 -2.56 -20.97
CA THR A 154 1.03 -2.94 -21.50
C THR A 154 1.83 -1.70 -21.83
N SER A 155 3.05 -1.59 -21.28
CA SER A 155 3.98 -0.53 -21.65
C SER A 155 4.39 -0.68 -23.11
N LYS A 156 4.25 0.41 -23.86
CA LYS A 156 4.73 0.50 -25.25
C LYS A 156 6.27 0.54 -25.34
N ARG A 157 6.96 0.86 -24.23
CA ARG A 157 8.42 1.01 -24.18
C ARG A 157 9.11 -0.34 -23.97
N SER A 158 8.61 -1.12 -23.01
CA SER A 158 9.24 -2.37 -22.58
C SER A 158 8.51 -3.64 -23.03
N GLY A 159 7.22 -3.53 -23.40
CA GLY A 159 6.34 -4.67 -23.64
C GLY A 159 5.90 -5.41 -22.37
N VAL A 160 6.26 -4.92 -21.18
CA VAL A 160 5.77 -5.46 -19.89
C VAL A 160 4.30 -5.11 -19.71
N THR A 161 3.51 -6.08 -19.28
CA THR A 161 2.09 -5.90 -18.95
C THR A 161 1.94 -5.75 -17.44
N TYR A 162 1.30 -4.68 -17.00
CA TYR A 162 1.06 -4.38 -15.60
C TYR A 162 -0.40 -4.66 -15.26
N LEU A 163 -0.62 -5.44 -14.19
CA LEU A 163 -1.92 -5.57 -13.54
C LEU A 163 -1.98 -4.58 -12.37
N PHE A 164 -2.60 -3.43 -12.60
CA PHE A 164 -2.86 -2.45 -11.56
C PHE A 164 -4.02 -2.92 -10.70
N ARG A 165 -3.87 -2.80 -9.38
CA ARG A 165 -4.81 -3.35 -8.39
C ARG A 165 -5.02 -2.35 -7.27
N ARG A 166 -6.27 -2.18 -6.84
CA ARG A 166 -6.62 -1.41 -5.64
C ARG A 166 -6.13 -2.16 -4.39
N LEU A 167 -5.51 -1.44 -3.45
CA LEU A 167 -5.02 -1.98 -2.16
C LEU A 167 -4.11 -3.21 -2.27
N LYS A 168 -3.42 -3.37 -3.40
CA LYS A 168 -2.47 -4.45 -3.64
C LYS A 168 -1.35 -3.94 -4.54
N PRO A 169 -0.13 -4.49 -4.46
CA PRO A 169 0.95 -4.13 -5.37
C PRO A 169 0.55 -4.33 -6.84
N THR A 170 1.12 -3.53 -7.74
CA THR A 170 0.97 -3.76 -9.18
C THR A 170 1.76 -4.99 -9.62
N VAL A 171 1.16 -5.92 -10.33
CA VAL A 171 1.88 -7.13 -10.78
C VAL A 171 2.49 -6.87 -12.16
N ALA A 172 3.81 -6.94 -12.25
CA ALA A 172 4.51 -6.89 -13.53
C ALA A 172 4.52 -8.29 -14.17
N LEU A 173 3.99 -8.38 -15.38
CA LEU A 173 3.78 -9.62 -16.12
C LEU A 173 4.50 -9.56 -17.46
N ARG A 174 5.03 -10.70 -17.88
CA ARG A 174 5.55 -10.89 -19.23
C ARG A 174 4.75 -11.96 -19.96
N PRO A 175 4.26 -11.69 -21.17
CA PRO A 175 3.65 -12.73 -21.99
C PRO A 175 4.65 -13.84 -22.31
N GLY A 176 4.14 -15.06 -22.44
CA GLY A 176 4.91 -16.20 -22.94
C GLY A 176 5.45 -15.91 -24.34
N ARG A 177 6.56 -16.53 -24.73
CA ARG A 177 7.12 -16.34 -26.08
C ARG A 177 6.29 -17.03 -27.17
N THR A 178 5.42 -17.96 -26.78
CA THR A 178 4.55 -18.72 -27.66
C THR A 178 3.14 -18.76 -27.07
N ASP A 179 2.12 -19.02 -27.89
CA ASP A 179 0.73 -19.11 -27.44
C ASP A 179 0.48 -20.26 -26.44
N ARG A 180 1.40 -21.22 -26.37
CA ARG A 180 1.37 -22.33 -25.40
C ARG A 180 1.98 -21.93 -24.05
N GLU A 181 2.73 -20.84 -23.99
CA GLU A 181 3.35 -20.35 -22.76
C GLU A 181 2.42 -19.41 -22.00
N ARG A 182 2.25 -19.68 -20.71
CA ARG A 182 1.45 -18.84 -19.80
C ARG A 182 2.15 -17.52 -19.51
N MET A 183 1.37 -16.52 -19.12
CA MET A 183 1.87 -15.26 -18.54
C MET A 183 2.78 -15.58 -17.35
N ARG A 184 3.97 -14.96 -17.32
CA ARG A 184 4.94 -15.11 -16.23
C ARG A 184 4.91 -13.86 -15.36
N ILE A 185 4.89 -14.05 -14.04
CA ILE A 185 5.02 -12.96 -13.08
C ILE A 185 6.51 -12.64 -12.94
N LEU A 186 6.86 -11.37 -13.17
CA LEU A 186 8.23 -10.87 -12.96
C LEU A 186 8.41 -10.52 -11.49
N CYS A 187 7.55 -9.66 -10.97
CA CYS A 187 7.48 -9.27 -9.56
C CYS A 187 6.16 -8.55 -9.27
N ALA A 188 5.93 -8.27 -7.99
CA ALA A 188 4.90 -7.37 -7.51
C ALA A 188 5.56 -6.05 -7.07
N LEU A 189 5.13 -4.92 -7.66
CA LEU A 189 5.65 -3.58 -7.45
C LEU A 189 4.75 -2.83 -6.46
N CYS A 190 5.27 -2.54 -5.28
CA CYS A 190 4.57 -1.81 -4.23
C CYS A 190 5.17 -0.41 -4.09
N MET A 191 4.35 0.64 -4.19
CA MET A 191 4.81 2.02 -4.06
C MET A 191 3.77 2.82 -3.29
N HIS A 192 4.22 3.44 -2.21
CA HIS A 192 3.42 4.37 -1.41
C HIS A 192 4.15 5.71 -1.39
N PRO A 193 3.79 6.67 -2.27
CA PRO A 193 4.58 7.87 -2.52
C PRO A 193 4.88 8.75 -1.31
N ILE A 194 4.00 8.76 -0.30
CA ILE A 194 4.10 9.66 0.85
C ILE A 194 4.40 8.88 2.13
N ALA A 195 3.55 7.91 2.44
CA ALA A 195 3.63 7.10 3.66
C ALA A 195 2.77 5.85 3.51
N TYR A 196 3.01 4.86 4.36
CA TYR A 196 2.26 3.61 4.43
C TYR A 196 2.17 3.07 5.85
N TYR A 197 1.18 2.23 6.11
CA TYR A 197 1.03 1.54 7.39
C TYR A 197 1.73 0.18 7.32
N ALA A 198 2.70 -0.06 8.21
CA ALA A 198 3.51 -1.26 8.21
C ALA A 198 2.65 -2.53 8.39
N GLY A 199 3.00 -3.62 7.73
CA GLY A 199 2.20 -4.86 7.80
C GLY A 199 0.91 -4.83 6.98
N SER A 200 0.68 -3.80 6.16
CA SER A 200 -0.50 -3.65 5.30
C SER A 200 -0.10 -3.27 3.86
N TRP A 201 -1.08 -3.10 2.98
CA TRP A 201 -0.91 -2.39 1.69
C TRP A 201 -1.49 -0.97 1.72
N ALA A 202 -1.94 -0.51 2.88
CA ALA A 202 -2.54 0.79 3.05
C ALA A 202 -1.48 1.90 2.92
N GLY A 203 -1.68 2.78 1.95
CA GLY A 203 -0.96 4.04 1.82
C GLY A 203 -1.66 5.17 2.59
N ALA A 204 -0.96 6.30 2.73
CA ALA A 204 -1.56 7.52 3.25
C ALA A 204 -2.50 8.22 2.24
N MET A 205 -2.37 7.92 0.95
CA MET A 205 -3.34 8.35 -0.05
C MET A 205 -4.52 7.39 -0.11
N CYS A 206 -5.67 7.85 -0.62
CA CYS A 206 -6.81 6.97 -0.78
C CYS A 206 -6.50 5.84 -1.80
N PRO A 207 -7.18 4.69 -1.71
CA PRO A 207 -6.83 3.50 -2.48
C PRO A 207 -6.69 3.70 -3.99
N THR A 208 -7.56 4.52 -4.59
CA THR A 208 -7.51 4.79 -6.01
C THR A 208 -6.38 5.77 -6.38
N ASP A 209 -6.01 6.70 -5.51
CA ASP A 209 -4.87 7.60 -5.75
C ASP A 209 -3.54 6.85 -5.83
N ASP A 210 -3.33 5.82 -4.99
CA ASP A 210 -2.15 4.95 -5.10
C ASP A 210 -2.09 4.28 -6.49
N VAL A 211 -3.23 3.81 -7.02
CA VAL A 211 -3.31 3.25 -8.37
C VAL A 211 -2.98 4.30 -9.44
N ILE A 212 -3.47 5.53 -9.29
CA ILE A 212 -3.17 6.64 -10.19
C ILE A 212 -1.68 6.98 -10.15
N ALA A 213 -1.05 6.97 -8.97
CA ALA A 213 0.38 7.23 -8.82
C ALA A 213 1.22 6.18 -9.55
N HIS A 214 0.89 4.89 -9.35
CA HIS A 214 1.51 3.78 -10.08
C HIS A 214 1.36 3.96 -11.60
N LEU A 215 0.14 4.22 -12.08
CA LEU A 215 -0.17 4.36 -13.50
C LEU A 215 0.58 5.55 -14.11
N SER A 216 0.56 6.70 -13.43
CA SER A 216 1.16 7.95 -13.90
C SER A 216 2.68 7.83 -13.97
N LEU A 217 3.31 7.23 -12.95
CA LEU A 217 4.75 7.03 -12.96
C LEU A 217 5.16 6.00 -14.01
N MET A 218 4.44 4.88 -14.15
CA MET A 218 4.69 3.88 -15.19
C MET A 218 4.60 4.49 -16.60
N ARG A 219 3.57 5.30 -16.86
CA ARG A 219 3.39 6.00 -18.16
C ARG A 219 4.45 7.09 -18.39
N GLY A 220 4.76 7.86 -17.36
CA GLY A 220 5.69 8.99 -17.42
C GLY A 220 7.14 8.53 -17.57
N ASP A 221 7.64 7.76 -16.60
CA ASP A 221 9.00 7.23 -16.52
C ASP A 221 8.98 5.83 -15.92
N GLU A 222 8.93 4.83 -16.80
CA GLU A 222 8.85 3.42 -16.40
C GLU A 222 10.10 3.00 -15.60
N ALA A 223 11.30 3.46 -15.98
CA ALA A 223 12.51 3.11 -15.25
C ALA A 223 12.48 3.66 -13.82
N MET A 224 11.98 4.89 -13.65
CA MET A 224 11.78 5.48 -12.32
C MET A 224 10.71 4.72 -11.51
N PHE A 225 9.63 4.26 -12.14
CA PHE A 225 8.61 3.44 -11.47
C PHE A 225 9.21 2.16 -10.87
N TRP A 226 10.04 1.44 -11.63
CA TRP A 226 10.75 0.25 -11.14
C TRP A 226 11.76 0.56 -10.03
N ARG A 227 12.47 1.70 -10.15
CA ARG A 227 13.47 2.12 -9.15
C ARG A 227 12.85 2.55 -7.83
N ARG A 228 11.66 3.16 -7.86
CA ARG A 228 10.97 3.69 -6.67
C ARG A 228 10.06 2.65 -6.00
N SER A 229 9.63 1.64 -6.74
CA SER A 229 8.79 0.57 -6.21
C SER A 229 9.60 -0.45 -5.43
N ASN A 230 9.11 -0.84 -4.25
CA ASN A 230 9.56 -2.06 -3.59
C ASN A 230 9.15 -3.27 -4.42
N GLN A 231 10.09 -4.19 -4.64
CA GLN A 231 9.90 -5.35 -5.51
C GLN A 231 9.71 -6.59 -4.65
N HIS A 232 8.49 -7.11 -4.62
CA HIS A 232 8.14 -8.31 -3.88
C HIS A 232 8.16 -9.55 -4.80
N PRO A 233 8.78 -10.65 -4.37
CA PRO A 233 8.66 -11.92 -5.05
C PRO A 233 7.19 -12.39 -5.06
N PRO A 234 6.71 -13.06 -6.11
CA PRO A 234 5.30 -13.45 -6.22
C PRO A 234 4.83 -14.47 -5.18
N TYR A 235 5.75 -15.14 -4.49
CA TYR A 235 5.45 -16.16 -3.47
C TYR A 235 5.45 -15.61 -2.04
N ARG A 236 5.59 -14.29 -1.88
CA ARG A 236 5.64 -13.61 -0.59
C ARG A 236 4.27 -12.99 -0.27
N PRO A 237 3.79 -13.04 1.00
CA PRO A 237 2.52 -12.43 1.38
C PRO A 237 2.39 -10.98 0.92
N GLU A 238 3.47 -10.22 0.99
CA GLU A 238 3.56 -8.81 0.62
C GLU A 238 3.20 -8.58 -0.86
N ALA A 239 3.35 -9.59 -1.74
CA ALA A 239 2.94 -9.51 -3.14
C ALA A 239 1.42 -9.56 -3.35
N GLY A 240 0.65 -10.02 -2.35
CA GLY A 240 -0.80 -10.12 -2.41
C GLY A 240 -1.29 -11.06 -3.52
N LEU A 241 -0.63 -12.22 -3.66
CA LEU A 241 -0.95 -13.28 -4.61
C LEU A 241 -1.28 -14.59 -3.90
#